data_AF-A0A961W499-F1
#
_entry.id   AF-A0A961W499-F1
#
_cell.length_a   1.000
_cell.length_b   1.000
_cell.length_c   1.000
_cell.angle_alpha   90.00
_cell.angle_beta   90.00
_cell.angle_gamma   90.00
#
_symmetry.space_group_name_H-M   'P 1'
#
loop_
_entity.id
_entity.type
_entity.pdbx_description
1 polymer ?
#
loop_
_entity_poly.entity_id
_entity_poly.type
_entity_poly.pdbx_seq_one_letter_code
_entity_poly.pdbx_strand_id
1 'polypeptide(L)'
;RGLDGAMLGRAAFQNPDLLFDVDRKVFGEDRRTDPSALIDTMAAYIDAHVAEGGRASHVTKAMIGLFQGVPGARRWRQILSTRAHEDGADSRVLREAFAAVASRLAERAA
;
A
#
# COMPACT_ATOMS: atom_id res chain seq x y z
N ARG A 1 -35.31 -5.43 -8.11
CA ARG A 1 -34.25 -5.33 -9.13
C ARG A 1 -33.10 -4.57 -8.51
N GLY A 2 -31.86 -5.05 -8.66
CA GLY A 2 -30.66 -4.40 -8.15
C GLY A 2 -29.99 -3.53 -9.22
N LEU A 3 -28.83 -2.96 -8.88
CA LEU A 3 -27.92 -2.30 -9.81
C LEU A 3 -26.93 -3.32 -10.37
N ASP A 4 -26.51 -3.14 -11.62
CA ASP A 4 -25.55 -4.03 -12.30
C ASP A 4 -24.08 -3.70 -11.98
N GLY A 5 -23.83 -2.61 -11.27
CA GLY A 5 -22.48 -2.16 -10.94
C GLY A 5 -22.44 -1.16 -9.79
N ALA A 6 -21.24 -0.97 -9.26
CA ALA A 6 -20.94 -0.03 -8.19
C ALA A 6 -19.60 0.66 -8.42
N MET A 7 -19.46 1.89 -7.92
CA MET A 7 -18.22 2.66 -7.95
C MET A 7 -17.71 2.86 -6.53
N LEU A 8 -16.43 2.56 -6.29
CA LEU A 8 -15.72 2.94 -5.07
C LEU A 8 -14.86 4.17 -5.31
N GLY A 9 -15.23 5.29 -4.68
CA GLY A 9 -14.43 6.50 -4.66
C GLY A 9 -13.54 6.58 -3.42
N ARG A 10 -13.93 7.43 -2.46
CA ARG A 10 -13.15 7.73 -1.24
C ARG A 10 -12.67 6.51 -0.47
N ALA A 11 -13.48 5.45 -0.38
CA ALA A 11 -13.13 4.23 0.33
C ALA A 11 -11.86 3.57 -0.25
N ALA A 12 -11.72 3.51 -1.57
CA ALA A 12 -10.55 2.91 -2.23
C ALA A 12 -9.25 3.68 -1.94
N PHE A 13 -9.33 5.00 -1.75
CA PHE A 13 -8.17 5.81 -1.41
C PHE A 13 -7.85 5.77 0.10
N GLN A 14 -8.89 5.78 0.94
CA GLN A 14 -8.73 5.79 2.40
C GLN A 14 -8.26 4.44 2.92
N ASN A 15 -8.76 3.33 2.37
CA ASN A 15 -8.45 1.97 2.80
C ASN A 15 -8.19 1.06 1.58
N PRO A 16 -7.05 1.20 0.88
CA PRO A 16 -6.82 0.48 -0.37
C PRO A 16 -6.75 -1.05 -0.22
N ASP A 17 -6.47 -1.55 1.00
CA ASP A 17 -6.49 -2.99 1.32
C ASP A 17 -7.82 -3.67 0.96
N LEU A 18 -8.92 -2.92 0.95
CA LEU A 18 -10.23 -3.45 0.55
C LEU A 18 -10.22 -4.05 -0.86
N LEU A 19 -9.29 -3.60 -1.71
CA LEU A 19 -9.15 -4.04 -3.09
C LEU A 19 -8.34 -5.33 -3.23
N PHE A 20 -7.64 -5.79 -2.20
CA PHE A 20 -6.72 -6.95 -2.30
C PHE A 20 -7.41 -8.27 -2.66
N ASP A 21 -8.71 -8.37 -2.36
CA ASP A 21 -9.53 -9.55 -2.64
C ASP A 21 -10.62 -9.27 -3.70
N VAL A 22 -10.60 -8.12 -4.39
CA VAL A 22 -11.70 -7.77 -5.32
C VAL A 22 -11.76 -8.75 -6.50
N ASP A 23 -10.63 -9.15 -7.06
CA ASP A 23 -10.51 -10.16 -8.12
C ASP A 23 -11.20 -11.47 -7.68
N ARG A 24 -10.80 -11.97 -6.50
CA ARG A 24 -11.53 -12.86 -5.57
C ARG A 24 -13.05 -12.74 -5.64
N LYS A 25 -13.53 -11.71 -4.95
CA LYS A 25 -14.90 -11.61 -4.44
C LYS A 25 -15.90 -11.14 -5.49
N VAL A 26 -15.44 -10.41 -6.50
CA VAL A 26 -16.30 -9.76 -7.50
C VAL A 26 -16.20 -10.46 -8.84
N PHE A 27 -14.98 -10.83 -9.26
CA PHE A 27 -14.73 -11.38 -10.60
C PHE A 27 -14.54 -12.90 -10.60
N GLY A 28 -14.38 -13.53 -9.43
CA GLY A 28 -14.17 -14.98 -9.30
C GLY A 28 -12.79 -15.43 -9.80
N GLU A 29 -11.86 -14.49 -9.96
CA GLU A 29 -10.48 -14.78 -10.37
C GLU A 29 -9.66 -15.16 -9.13
N ASP A 30 -9.00 -16.32 -9.14
CA ASP A 30 -8.17 -16.77 -8.02
C ASP A 30 -6.83 -16.01 -7.94
N ARG A 31 -6.95 -14.69 -7.75
CA ARG A 31 -5.87 -13.74 -7.58
C ARG A 31 -6.11 -12.98 -6.28
N ARG A 32 -5.04 -12.90 -5.49
CA ARG A 32 -4.98 -12.10 -4.27
C ARG A 32 -3.72 -11.26 -4.31
N THR A 33 -3.84 -10.01 -3.90
CA THR A 33 -2.66 -9.16 -3.70
C THR A 33 -1.87 -9.67 -2.49
N ASP A 34 -0.63 -10.09 -2.71
CA ASP A 34 0.34 -10.32 -1.64
C ASP A 34 0.94 -8.97 -1.20
N PRO A 35 0.81 -8.58 0.08
CA PRO A 35 1.42 -7.35 0.59
C PRO A 35 2.93 -7.27 0.35
N SER A 36 3.66 -8.38 0.47
CA SER A 36 5.12 -8.36 0.30
C SER A 36 5.50 -8.07 -1.14
N ALA A 37 4.90 -8.80 -2.09
CA ALA A 37 5.09 -8.56 -3.52
C ALA A 37 4.65 -7.15 -3.95
N LEU A 38 3.56 -6.62 -3.38
CA LEU A 38 3.13 -5.24 -3.61
C LEU A 38 4.21 -4.25 -3.20
N ILE A 39 4.80 -4.43 -2.02
CA ILE A 39 5.84 -3.53 -1.49
C ILE A 39 7.10 -3.59 -2.35
N ASP A 40 7.51 -4.77 -2.81
CA ASP A 40 8.65 -4.91 -3.72
C ASP A 40 8.41 -4.23 -5.07
N THR A 41 7.22 -4.39 -5.63
CA THR A 41 6.82 -3.73 -6.88
C THR A 41 6.84 -2.20 -6.73
N MET A 42 6.26 -1.70 -5.66
CA MET A 42 6.20 -0.26 -5.41
C MET A 42 7.57 0.31 -5.00
N ALA A 43 8.43 -0.47 -4.37
CA ALA A 43 9.82 -0.08 -4.10
C ALA A 43 10.58 0.16 -5.41
N ALA A 44 10.52 -0.79 -6.35
CA ALA A 44 11.14 -0.62 -7.66
C ALA A 44 10.59 0.60 -8.41
N TYR A 45 9.28 0.83 -8.34
CA TYR A 45 8.64 2.00 -8.93
C TYR A 45 9.10 3.32 -8.29
N ILE A 46 9.24 3.37 -6.97
CA ILE A 46 9.76 4.54 -6.25
C ILE A 46 11.19 4.86 -6.71
N ASP A 47 12.06 3.85 -6.79
CA ASP A 47 13.46 4.07 -7.16
C ASP A 47 13.59 4.56 -8.61
N ALA A 48 12.80 4.03 -9.54
CA ALA A 48 12.73 4.52 -10.91
C ALA A 48 12.25 5.97 -10.98
N HIS A 49 11.16 6.28 -10.27
CA HIS A 49 10.60 7.64 -10.23
C HIS A 49 11.56 8.67 -9.64
N VAL A 50 12.30 8.29 -8.59
CA VAL A 50 13.32 9.15 -7.99
C VAL A 50 14.51 9.36 -8.92
N ALA A 51 14.95 8.32 -9.64
CA ALA A 51 16.01 8.43 -10.65
C ALA A 51 15.65 9.40 -11.80
N GLU A 52 14.35 9.56 -12.10
CA GLU A 52 13.83 10.51 -13.08
C GLU A 52 13.63 11.95 -12.53
N GLY A 53 14.06 12.21 -11.28
CA GLY A 53 13.94 13.52 -10.63
C GLY A 53 12.64 13.71 -9.85
N GLY A 54 11.82 12.67 -9.71
CA GLY A 54 10.66 12.65 -8.84
C GLY A 54 11.02 12.54 -7.36
N ARG A 55 10.03 12.73 -6.48
CA ARG A 55 10.17 12.52 -5.03
C ARG A 55 9.43 11.26 -4.59
N ALA A 56 9.97 10.51 -3.63
CA ALA A 56 9.31 9.32 -3.07
C ALA A 56 7.88 9.62 -2.57
N SER A 57 7.67 10.77 -1.92
CA SER A 57 6.34 11.24 -1.46
C SER A 57 5.29 11.37 -2.57
N HIS A 58 5.67 11.55 -3.84
CA HIS A 58 4.72 11.58 -4.95
C HIS A 58 4.00 10.24 -5.12
N VAL A 59 4.67 9.15 -4.78
CA VAL A 59 4.17 7.78 -4.85
C VAL A 59 3.57 7.35 -3.52
N THR A 60 4.32 7.47 -2.43
CA THR A 60 3.94 6.90 -1.13
C THR A 60 2.69 7.54 -0.53
N LYS A 61 2.32 8.77 -0.94
CA LYS A 61 1.08 9.43 -0.51
C LYS A 61 -0.18 8.59 -0.76
N ALA A 62 -0.21 7.83 -1.86
CA ALA A 62 -1.35 6.96 -2.20
C ALA A 62 -1.35 5.65 -1.39
N MET A 63 -0.23 5.34 -0.73
CA MET A 63 -0.03 4.11 0.04
C MET A 63 -0.27 4.31 1.53
N ILE A 64 -0.40 5.55 2.01
CA ILE A 64 -0.61 5.88 3.44
C ILE A 64 -1.85 5.16 4.01
N GLY A 65 -2.89 5.00 3.19
CA GLY A 65 -4.13 4.33 3.58
C GLY A 65 -4.01 2.81 3.76
N LEU A 66 -2.91 2.18 3.34
CA LEU A 66 -2.72 0.73 3.46
C LEU A 66 -2.59 0.30 4.92
N PHE A 67 -2.89 -0.98 5.16
CA PHE A 67 -2.73 -1.71 6.42
C PHE A 67 -3.59 -1.16 7.57
N GLN A 68 -4.79 -0.63 7.26
CA GLN A 68 -5.69 -0.13 8.30
C GLN A 68 -6.08 -1.23 9.30
N GLY A 69 -6.10 -0.87 10.58
CA GLY A 69 -6.47 -1.81 11.65
C GLY A 69 -5.46 -2.95 11.88
N VAL A 70 -4.31 -2.93 11.21
CA VAL A 70 -3.18 -3.83 11.50
C VAL A 70 -2.35 -3.22 12.65
N PRO A 71 -1.94 -3.99 13.67
CA PRO A 71 -0.99 -3.47 14.65
C PRO A 71 0.30 -3.02 13.94
N GLY A 72 0.73 -1.79 14.21
CA GLY A 72 1.83 -1.14 13.47
C GLY A 72 1.39 -0.13 12.42
N ALA A 73 0.10 -0.10 12.03
CA ALA A 73 -0.42 0.84 11.02
C ALA A 73 -0.18 2.32 11.35
N ARG A 74 -0.17 2.68 12.64
CA ARG A 74 0.19 4.04 13.08
C ARG A 74 1.63 4.38 12.70
N ARG A 75 2.57 3.43 12.90
CA ARG A 75 3.98 3.62 12.59
C ARG A 75 4.21 3.62 11.08
N TRP A 76 3.53 2.74 10.34
CA TRP A 76 3.47 2.77 8.86
C TRP A 76 3.12 4.18 8.36
N ARG A 77 1.99 4.74 8.80
CA ARG A 77 1.56 6.09 8.41
C ARG A 77 2.58 7.15 8.81
N GLN A 78 3.11 7.08 10.03
CA GLN A 78 4.11 8.04 10.51
C GLN A 78 5.34 8.07 9.60
N ILE A 79 5.92 6.91 9.28
CA ILE A 79 7.13 6.83 8.45
C ILE A 79 6.86 7.42 7.06
N LEU A 80 5.77 7.02 6.40
CA LEU A 80 5.47 7.53 5.06
C LEU A 80 5.15 9.02 5.04
N SER A 81 4.46 9.55 6.06
CA SER A 81 4.10 10.97 6.13
C SER A 81 5.27 11.89 6.51
N THR A 82 6.37 11.35 7.04
CA THR A 82 7.55 12.16 7.40
C THR A 82 8.73 11.85 6.50
N ARG A 83 9.22 10.60 6.49
CA ARG A 83 10.48 10.23 5.86
C ARG A 83 10.45 10.29 4.34
N ALA A 84 9.29 10.06 3.72
CA ALA A 84 9.18 10.14 2.26
C ALA A 84 9.26 11.58 1.71
N HIS A 85 9.19 12.59 2.59
CA HIS A 85 9.36 14.00 2.25
C HIS A 85 10.79 14.51 2.47
N GLU A 86 11.68 13.69 3.04
CA GLU A 86 13.09 14.06 3.22
C GLU A 86 13.82 14.05 1.87
N ASP A 87 14.86 14.88 1.75
CA ASP A 87 15.70 14.91 0.55
C ASP A 87 16.50 13.60 0.45
N GLY A 88 16.56 13.03 -0.76
CA GLY A 88 17.20 11.73 -0.99
C GLY A 88 16.38 10.52 -0.50
N ALA A 89 15.11 10.71 -0.12
CA ALA A 89 14.22 9.59 0.18
C ALA A 89 13.99 8.71 -1.06
N ASP A 90 14.09 7.39 -0.85
CA ASP A 90 13.97 6.34 -1.87
C ASP A 90 13.11 5.17 -1.35
N SER A 91 13.14 4.02 -2.03
CA SER A 91 12.34 2.85 -1.64
C SER A 91 12.65 2.29 -0.25
N ARG A 92 13.80 2.61 0.36
CA ARG A 92 14.13 2.17 1.72
C ARG A 92 13.11 2.69 2.74
N VAL A 93 12.54 3.88 2.51
CA VAL A 93 11.48 4.44 3.37
C VAL A 93 10.24 3.55 3.35
N LEU A 94 9.85 3.06 2.16
CA LEU A 94 8.70 2.17 2.01
C LEU A 94 8.95 0.82 2.71
N ARG A 95 10.14 0.25 2.52
CA ARG A 95 10.54 -1.03 3.15
C ARG A 95 10.60 -0.93 4.68
N GLU A 96 11.12 0.18 5.21
CA GLU A 96 11.11 0.45 6.64
C GLU A 96 9.69 0.57 7.18
N ALA A 97 8.81 1.30 6.48
CA ALA A 97 7.42 1.41 6.87
C ALA A 97 6.75 0.02 6.92
N PHE A 98 6.98 -0.83 5.90
CA PHE A 98 6.39 -2.15 5.82
C PHE A 98 6.85 -3.08 6.95
N ALA A 99 8.13 -2.98 7.37
CA ALA A 99 8.64 -3.73 8.51
C ALA A 99 7.84 -3.49 9.80
N ALA A 100 7.21 -2.32 9.96
CA ALA A 100 6.37 -2.02 11.11
C ALA A 100 5.06 -2.81 11.17
N VAL A 101 4.61 -3.39 10.05
CA VAL A 101 3.35 -4.16 9.95
C VAL A 101 3.56 -5.63 9.53
N ALA A 102 4.71 -5.96 8.94
CA ALA A 102 4.97 -7.25 8.30
C ALA A 102 4.76 -8.48 9.20
N SER A 103 5.26 -8.44 10.45
CA SER A 103 5.13 -9.57 11.38
C SER A 103 3.67 -9.93 11.66
N ARG A 104 2.79 -8.93 11.73
CA ARG A 104 1.37 -9.11 12.04
C ARG A 104 0.52 -9.40 10.82
N LEU A 105 0.98 -9.01 9.63
CA LEU A 105 0.37 -9.43 8.37
C LEU A 105 0.59 -10.92 8.13
N ALA A 106 1.78 -11.44 8.43
CA ALA A 106 2.08 -12.87 8.35
C ALA A 106 1.18 -13.69 9.29
N GLU A 107 0.97 -13.23 10.53
CA GLU A 107 0.06 -13.87 11.50
C GLU A 107 -1.41 -13.87 11.07
N ARG A 108 -1.87 -12.88 10.28
CA ARG A 108 -3.25 -12.80 9.76
C ARG A 108 -3.48 -13.63 8.50
N ALA A 109 -2.40 -13.99 7.81
CA ALA A 109 -2.46 -14.80 6.59
C ALA A 109 -2.41 -16.31 6.89
N ALA A 110 -1.92 -16.70 8.07
CA ALA A 110 -1.95 -18.05 8.62
C ALA A 110 -3.30 -18.38 9.27
#